data_AF-A0A1E4QZC8-F1
#
_entry.id   AF-A0A1E4QZC8-F1
#
_cell.length_a   1.000
_cell.length_b   1.000
_cell.length_c   1.000
_cell.angle_alpha   90.00
_cell.angle_beta   90.00
_cell.angle_gamma   90.00
#
_symmetry.space_group_name_H-M   'P 1'
#
loop_
_entity.id
_entity.type
_entity.pdbx_description
1 polymer ?
#
loop_
_entity_poly.entity_id
_entity_poly.type
_entity_poly.pdbx_seq_one_letter_code
_entity_poly.pdbx_strand_id
1 'polypeptide(L)'
;MMRRGILQVSAMILGGFLFFSVSIGGAIAWIFSKLFQHTTQGLSLLCGGFLVGLLVLDIIPSSFQIYQSFGIILGIFIGYFIFQLLDTVFHASHAQNPSVSLLTLAMIIHTIPISLTVGNLLGNAALSISLTASIILHHVPEGFALSTALIAQGERLWRLFIYFFIFSIFFSIFIWFGQYWALPEKAQGILMGISIGLIATASISEFILHQLKYVSFKSFFMYLILGYLLSYIFHTLVE
;
A
#
# COMPACT_ATOMS: atom_id res chain seq x y z
N MET A 1 2.48 8.58 -33.53
CA MET A 1 2.51 7.13 -33.18
C MET A 1 3.62 6.80 -32.19
N MET A 2 4.85 7.27 -32.41
CA MET A 2 6.02 7.02 -31.55
C MET A 2 5.85 7.41 -30.06
N ARG A 3 5.26 8.59 -29.78
CA ARG A 3 4.97 9.04 -28.39
C ARG A 3 3.98 8.13 -27.65
N ARG A 4 3.03 7.49 -28.34
CA ARG A 4 2.05 6.57 -27.73
C ARG A 4 2.68 5.22 -27.35
N GLY A 5 3.58 4.71 -28.19
CA GLY A 5 4.33 3.48 -27.89
C GLY A 5 5.23 3.62 -26.68
N ILE A 6 5.91 4.76 -26.55
CA ILE A 6 6.79 5.06 -25.40
C ILE A 6 6.01 5.12 -24.08
N LEU A 7 4.83 5.74 -24.10
CA LEU A 7 3.95 5.85 -22.92
C LEU A 7 3.44 4.47 -22.46
N GLN A 8 2.98 3.63 -23.39
CA GLN A 8 2.56 2.26 -23.09
C GLN A 8 3.69 1.41 -22.50
N VAL A 9 4.89 1.49 -23.08
CA VAL A 9 6.08 0.77 -22.59
C VAL A 9 6.45 1.25 -21.19
N SER A 10 6.37 2.55 -20.91
CA SER A 10 6.64 3.08 -19.56
C SER A 10 5.68 2.53 -18.50
N ALA A 11 4.38 2.44 -18.80
CA ALA A 11 3.39 1.91 -17.85
C ALA A 11 3.66 0.42 -17.52
N MET A 12 4.01 -0.38 -18.53
CA MET A 12 4.34 -1.80 -18.34
C MET A 12 5.63 -2.01 -17.54
N ILE A 13 6.66 -1.18 -17.78
CA ILE A 13 7.92 -1.23 -17.03
C ILE A 13 7.67 -0.93 -15.54
N LEU A 14 6.85 0.08 -15.25
CA LEU A 14 6.49 0.44 -13.88
C LEU A 14 5.67 -0.64 -13.19
N GLY A 15 4.76 -1.30 -13.91
CA GLY A 15 4.10 -2.51 -13.44
C GLY A 15 5.08 -3.62 -13.06
N GLY A 16 6.08 -3.86 -13.90
CA GLY A 16 7.15 -4.82 -13.62
C GLY A 16 7.93 -4.48 -12.35
N PHE A 17 8.32 -3.22 -12.18
CA PHE A 17 8.97 -2.77 -10.95
C PHE A 17 8.08 -2.91 -9.72
N LEU A 18 6.78 -2.61 -9.84
CA LEU A 18 5.83 -2.84 -8.74
C LEU A 18 5.76 -4.33 -8.39
N PHE A 19 5.72 -5.24 -9.36
CA PHE A 19 5.72 -6.68 -9.11
C PHE A 19 6.95 -7.10 -8.28
N PHE A 20 8.13 -6.61 -8.63
CA PHE A 20 9.34 -6.87 -7.85
C PHE A 20 9.28 -6.26 -6.45
N SER A 21 8.76 -5.04 -6.33
CA SER A 21 8.60 -4.35 -5.05
C SER A 21 7.70 -5.13 -4.08
N VAL A 22 6.48 -5.50 -4.48
CA VAL A 22 5.59 -6.31 -3.63
C VAL A 22 6.17 -7.70 -3.35
N SER A 23 6.92 -8.28 -4.29
CA SER A 23 7.59 -9.57 -4.10
C SER A 23 8.70 -9.49 -3.05
N ILE A 24 9.50 -8.41 -3.06
CA ILE A 24 10.51 -8.12 -2.02
C ILE A 24 9.81 -7.98 -0.66
N GLY A 25 8.73 -7.20 -0.60
CA GLY A 25 7.91 -7.07 0.60
C GLY A 25 7.42 -8.41 1.14
N GLY A 26 6.92 -9.29 0.26
CA GLY A 26 6.48 -10.62 0.64
C GLY A 26 7.59 -11.54 1.11
N ALA A 27 8.76 -11.46 0.48
CA ALA A 27 9.95 -12.20 0.94
C ALA A 27 10.39 -11.74 2.33
N ILE A 28 10.39 -10.42 2.59
CA ILE A 28 10.68 -9.85 3.90
C ILE A 28 9.67 -10.36 4.93
N ALA A 29 8.36 -10.30 4.66
CA ALA A 29 7.33 -10.83 5.55
C ALA A 29 7.53 -12.32 5.86
N TRP A 30 7.91 -13.13 4.86
CA TRP A 30 8.20 -14.54 5.05
C TRP A 30 9.41 -14.77 5.97
N ILE A 31 10.50 -14.00 5.81
CA ILE A 31 11.67 -14.06 6.69
C ILE A 31 11.28 -13.70 8.14
N PHE A 32 10.55 -12.60 8.33
CA PHE A 32 10.08 -12.20 9.66
C PHE A 32 9.11 -13.21 10.27
N SER A 33 8.27 -13.86 9.46
CA SER A 33 7.39 -14.93 9.94
C SER A 33 8.17 -16.09 10.55
N LYS A 34 9.32 -16.46 9.96
CA LYS A 34 10.20 -17.50 10.52
C LYS A 34 10.92 -17.01 11.78
N LEU A 35 11.40 -15.77 11.78
CA LEU A 35 12.10 -15.19 12.93
C LEU A 35 11.21 -15.13 14.18
N PHE A 36 9.92 -14.86 14.00
CA PHE A 36 8.95 -14.84 15.09
C PHE A 36 8.20 -16.16 15.30
N GLN A 37 8.76 -17.30 14.87
CA GLN A 37 8.15 -18.62 15.10
C GLN A 37 6.69 -18.69 14.62
N HIS A 38 6.37 -18.00 13.54
CA HIS A 38 5.03 -17.88 12.94
C HIS A 38 3.96 -17.27 13.86
N THR A 39 4.31 -16.41 14.82
CA THR A 39 3.31 -15.64 15.57
C THR A 39 2.57 -14.69 14.62
N THR A 40 1.32 -15.02 14.27
CA THR A 40 0.50 -14.24 13.33
C THR A 40 0.16 -12.85 13.88
N GLN A 41 -0.05 -12.75 15.19
CA GLN A 41 -0.35 -11.52 15.90
C GLN A 41 0.84 -10.54 15.88
N GLY A 42 2.05 -11.04 16.18
CA GLY A 42 3.27 -10.25 16.17
C GLY A 42 3.64 -9.77 14.77
N LEU A 43 3.48 -10.63 13.76
CA LEU A 43 3.68 -10.26 12.36
C LEU A 43 2.66 -9.21 11.89
N SER A 44 1.40 -9.33 12.32
CA SER A 44 0.35 -8.34 12.03
C SER A 44 0.67 -6.98 12.66
N LEU A 45 1.06 -6.94 13.93
CA LEU A 45 1.44 -5.69 14.60
C LEU A 45 2.68 -5.04 13.99
N LEU A 46 3.68 -5.84 13.61
CA LEU A 46 4.84 -5.34 12.87
C LEU A 46 4.40 -4.74 11.54
N CYS A 47 3.52 -5.41 10.79
CA CYS A 47 2.96 -4.89 9.55
C CYS A 47 2.23 -3.55 9.75
N GLY A 48 1.36 -3.48 10.75
CA GLY A 48 0.62 -2.26 11.08
C GLY A 48 1.56 -1.10 11.42
N GLY A 49 2.60 -1.35 12.22
CA GLY A 49 3.64 -0.37 12.52
C GLY A 49 4.42 0.05 11.28
N PHE A 50 4.70 -0.89 10.36
CA PHE A 50 5.41 -0.62 9.11
C PHE A 50 4.61 0.28 8.16
N LEU A 51 3.32 -0.02 7.95
CA LEU A 51 2.46 0.77 7.08
C LEU A 51 2.18 2.16 7.67
N VAL A 52 1.83 2.24 8.96
CA VAL A 52 1.56 3.53 9.63
C VAL A 52 2.83 4.39 9.68
N GLY A 53 3.98 3.79 9.98
CA GLY A 53 5.25 4.51 9.99
C GLY A 53 5.58 5.11 8.63
N LEU A 54 5.45 4.35 7.55
CA LEU A 54 5.71 4.85 6.19
C LEU A 54 4.72 5.95 5.77
N LEU A 55 3.46 5.83 6.17
CA LEU A 55 2.47 6.89 5.95
C LEU A 55 2.87 8.21 6.62
N VAL A 56 3.29 8.16 7.88
CA VAL A 56 3.63 9.38 8.66
C VAL A 56 4.97 9.97 8.24
N LEU A 57 5.95 9.13 7.90
CA LEU A 57 7.31 9.57 7.56
C LEU A 57 7.42 10.10 6.13
N ASP A 58 6.74 9.46 5.16
CA ASP A 58 6.97 9.73 3.75
C ASP A 58 5.70 10.21 3.04
N ILE A 59 4.66 9.37 3.01
CA ILE A 59 3.53 9.55 2.10
C ILE A 59 2.67 10.76 2.45
N ILE A 60 2.35 10.96 3.71
CA ILE A 60 1.58 12.12 4.15
C ILE A 60 2.39 13.41 3.91
N PRO A 61 3.63 13.56 4.44
CA PRO A 61 4.44 14.76 4.22
C PRO A 61 4.63 15.10 2.73
N SER A 62 5.06 14.14 1.91
CA SER A 62 5.29 14.33 0.47
C SER A 62 4.01 14.73 -0.27
N SER A 63 2.86 14.13 0.08
CA SER A 63 1.58 14.49 -0.53
C SER A 63 1.19 15.93 -0.25
N PHE A 64 1.36 16.41 0.99
CA PHE A 64 1.07 17.80 1.35
C PHE A 64 2.04 18.81 0.74
N GLN A 65 3.24 18.39 0.31
CA GLN A 65 4.17 19.23 -0.44
C GLN A 65 3.78 19.36 -1.92
N ILE A 66 3.22 18.31 -2.52
CA ILE A 66 2.93 18.25 -3.96
C ILE A 66 1.50 18.71 -4.28
N TYR A 67 0.53 18.37 -3.44
CA TYR A 67 -0.89 18.59 -3.71
C TYR A 67 -1.55 19.55 -2.72
N GLN A 68 -2.71 20.07 -3.10
CA GLN A 68 -3.49 20.97 -2.25
C GLN A 68 -4.04 20.26 -1.02
N SER A 69 -3.80 20.83 0.15
CA SER A 69 -4.17 20.28 1.46
C SER A 69 -5.66 19.92 1.55
N PHE A 70 -6.54 20.78 1.04
CA PHE A 70 -7.99 20.52 1.06
C PHE A 70 -8.37 19.26 0.28
N GLY A 71 -7.73 19.04 -0.88
CA GLY A 71 -7.97 17.84 -1.69
C GLY A 71 -7.57 16.58 -0.93
N ILE A 72 -6.38 16.58 -0.32
CA ILE A 72 -5.87 15.44 0.46
C ILE A 72 -6.80 15.12 1.64
N ILE A 73 -7.17 16.12 2.43
CA ILE A 73 -8.04 15.93 3.59
C ILE A 73 -9.40 15.35 3.17
N LEU A 74 -10.04 15.93 2.14
CA LEU A 74 -11.29 15.41 1.60
C LEU A 74 -11.14 13.97 1.09
N GLY A 75 -10.04 13.69 0.38
CA GLY A 75 -9.71 12.35 -0.08
C GLY A 75 -9.57 11.36 1.06
N ILE A 76 -8.88 11.71 2.16
CA ILE A 76 -8.71 10.82 3.32
C ILE A 76 -10.07 10.44 3.91
N PHE A 77 -10.99 11.40 4.06
CA PHE A 77 -12.34 11.12 4.53
C PHE A 77 -13.08 10.17 3.58
N ILE A 78 -13.00 10.40 2.27
CA ILE A 78 -13.61 9.51 1.27
C ILE A 78 -13.00 8.11 1.36
N GLY A 79 -11.67 8.00 1.41
CA GLY A 79 -10.95 6.72 1.53
C GLY A 79 -11.35 5.94 2.78
N TYR A 80 -11.51 6.62 3.92
CA TYR A 80 -12.04 6.03 5.15
C TYR A 80 -13.46 5.46 4.92
N PHE A 81 -14.39 6.22 4.35
CA PHE A 81 -15.75 5.72 4.09
C PHE A 81 -15.79 4.57 3.09
N ILE A 82 -14.95 4.61 2.04
CA ILE A 82 -14.81 3.49 1.11
C ILE A 82 -14.33 2.25 1.88
N PHE A 83 -13.32 2.39 2.75
CA PHE A 83 -12.86 1.26 3.56
C PHE A 83 -14.00 0.70 4.42
N GLN A 84 -14.76 1.55 5.14
CA GLN A 84 -15.89 1.09 5.96
C GLN A 84 -16.96 0.34 5.16
N LEU A 85 -17.22 0.78 3.92
CA LEU A 85 -18.14 0.08 3.02
C LEU A 85 -17.59 -1.30 2.61
N LEU A 86 -16.32 -1.36 2.23
CA LEU A 86 -15.65 -2.63 1.89
C LEU A 86 -15.64 -3.57 3.09
N ASP A 87 -15.30 -3.03 4.26
CA ASP A 87 -15.30 -3.74 5.53
C ASP A 87 -16.68 -4.38 5.77
N THR A 88 -17.75 -3.60 5.68
CA THR A 88 -19.13 -4.09 5.87
C THR A 88 -19.55 -5.16 4.85
N VAL A 89 -19.18 -5.01 3.57
CA VAL A 89 -19.57 -5.93 2.50
C VAL A 89 -18.77 -7.23 2.54
N PHE A 90 -17.48 -7.15 2.90
CA PHE A 90 -16.54 -8.26 2.86
C PHE A 90 -16.18 -8.82 4.24
N HIS A 91 -16.78 -8.30 5.32
CA HIS A 91 -16.73 -8.88 6.66
C HIS A 91 -17.56 -10.16 6.73
N ALA A 92 -16.93 -11.25 6.29
CA ALA A 92 -17.24 -12.60 6.71
C ALA A 92 -16.35 -12.95 7.93
N SER A 93 -16.97 -12.95 9.11
CA SER A 93 -16.50 -13.53 10.38
C SER A 93 -15.54 -12.70 11.25
N HIS A 94 -15.83 -12.68 12.56
CA HIS A 94 -15.03 -12.14 13.68
C HIS A 94 -13.68 -12.87 13.88
N ALA A 95 -12.94 -13.12 12.81
CA ALA A 95 -11.68 -13.85 12.85
C ALA A 95 -10.56 -12.98 13.45
N GLN A 96 -9.64 -13.62 14.17
CA GLN A 96 -8.50 -12.96 14.81
C GLN A 96 -7.43 -12.47 13.81
N ASN A 97 -7.48 -12.98 12.57
CA ASN A 97 -6.46 -12.77 11.55
C ASN A 97 -6.97 -11.80 10.48
N PRO A 98 -6.08 -10.96 9.91
CA PRO A 98 -6.42 -10.06 8.83
C PRO A 98 -7.03 -10.80 7.62
N SER A 99 -8.07 -10.22 7.03
CA SER A 99 -8.81 -10.74 5.88
C SER A 99 -8.05 -10.54 4.58
N VAL A 100 -7.56 -11.63 3.98
CA VAL A 100 -6.85 -11.59 2.69
C VAL A 100 -7.74 -11.03 1.57
N SER A 101 -9.04 -11.35 1.55
CA SER A 101 -9.96 -10.88 0.51
C SER A 101 -10.24 -9.38 0.64
N LEU A 102 -10.57 -8.92 1.85
CA LEU A 102 -10.78 -7.50 2.13
C LEU A 102 -9.51 -6.70 1.83
N LEU A 103 -8.35 -7.18 2.31
CA LEU A 103 -7.08 -6.52 2.09
C LEU A 103 -6.71 -6.49 0.61
N THR A 104 -6.86 -7.59 -0.13
CA THR A 104 -6.60 -7.60 -1.58
C THR A 104 -7.46 -6.56 -2.30
N LEU A 105 -8.74 -6.45 -1.93
CA LEU A 105 -9.66 -5.52 -2.57
C LEU A 105 -9.36 -4.05 -2.19
N ALA A 106 -9.15 -3.77 -0.91
CA ALA A 106 -8.71 -2.46 -0.44
C ALA A 106 -7.37 -2.07 -1.09
N MET A 107 -6.48 -3.05 -1.29
CA MET A 107 -5.22 -2.85 -1.99
C MET A 107 -5.45 -2.46 -3.45
N ILE A 108 -6.23 -3.23 -4.21
CA ILE A 108 -6.56 -2.88 -5.60
C ILE A 108 -7.21 -1.48 -5.68
N ILE A 109 -8.14 -1.16 -4.77
CA ILE A 109 -8.87 0.12 -4.82
C ILE A 109 -7.98 1.31 -4.49
N HIS A 110 -7.06 1.22 -3.52
CA HIS A 110 -6.17 2.35 -3.20
C HIS A 110 -5.13 2.58 -4.31
N THR A 111 -4.77 1.53 -5.06
CA THR A 111 -3.77 1.61 -6.12
C THR A 111 -4.28 2.37 -7.33
N ILE A 112 -5.59 2.30 -7.62
CA ILE A 112 -6.22 3.05 -8.72
C ILE A 112 -5.90 4.56 -8.64
N PRO A 113 -6.20 5.27 -7.53
CA PRO A 113 -5.86 6.69 -7.40
C PRO A 113 -4.36 7.00 -7.56
N ILE A 114 -3.47 6.19 -6.95
CA ILE A 114 -2.01 6.38 -7.07
C ILE A 114 -1.58 6.22 -8.53
N SER A 115 -1.98 5.13 -9.19
CA SER A 115 -1.62 4.85 -10.58
C SER A 115 -2.09 5.94 -11.54
N LEU A 116 -3.32 6.45 -11.38
CA LEU A 116 -3.84 7.55 -12.21
C LEU A 116 -3.02 8.83 -12.03
N THR A 117 -2.60 9.10 -10.79
CA THR A 117 -1.80 10.28 -10.44
C THR A 117 -0.37 10.15 -10.99
N VAL A 118 0.26 8.98 -10.85
CA VAL A 118 1.55 8.65 -11.49
C VAL A 118 1.48 8.81 -13.00
N GLY A 119 0.43 8.29 -13.64
CA GLY A 119 0.23 8.43 -15.08
C GLY A 119 0.21 9.89 -15.54
N ASN A 120 -0.41 10.78 -14.76
CA ASN A 120 -0.39 12.23 -15.02
C ASN A 120 1.00 12.84 -14.83
N LEU A 121 1.72 12.43 -13.78
CA LEU A 121 3.07 12.94 -13.47
C LEU A 121 4.12 12.53 -14.52
N LEU A 122 4.02 11.34 -15.10
CA LEU A 122 4.94 10.86 -16.15
C LEU A 122 4.91 11.74 -17.42
N GLY A 123 3.84 12.53 -17.61
CA GLY A 123 3.77 13.54 -18.67
C GLY A 123 4.72 14.73 -18.47
N ASN A 124 5.25 14.92 -17.25
CA ASN A 124 6.12 16.02 -16.87
C ASN A 124 7.51 15.52 -16.44
N ALA A 125 8.53 15.73 -17.29
CA ALA A 125 9.85 15.13 -17.16
C ALA A 125 10.67 15.57 -15.93
N ALA A 126 10.36 16.71 -15.33
CA ALA A 126 11.13 17.27 -14.20
C ALA A 126 10.77 16.66 -12.83
N LEU A 127 9.57 16.06 -12.71
CA LEU A 127 9.02 15.52 -11.46
C LEU A 127 9.03 13.99 -11.40
N SER A 128 9.46 13.29 -12.45
CA SER A 128 9.06 11.91 -12.69
C SER A 128 9.91 10.84 -11.99
N ILE A 129 11.23 10.98 -11.89
CA ILE A 129 12.08 9.84 -11.49
C ILE A 129 12.05 9.57 -9.99
N SER A 130 12.25 10.60 -9.15
CA SER A 130 12.27 10.43 -7.68
C SER A 130 10.90 10.00 -7.14
N LEU A 131 9.83 10.62 -7.63
CA LEU A 131 8.46 10.28 -7.22
C LEU A 131 8.07 8.88 -7.68
N THR A 132 8.42 8.48 -8.90
CA THR A 132 8.09 7.14 -9.38
C THR A 132 8.88 6.06 -8.64
N ALA A 133 10.14 6.33 -8.28
CA ALA A 133 10.94 5.42 -7.46
C ALA A 133 10.37 5.29 -6.03
N SER A 134 10.02 6.41 -5.38
CA SER A 134 9.36 6.39 -4.06
C SER A 134 8.04 5.62 -4.09
N ILE A 135 7.21 5.81 -5.12
CA ILE A 135 5.93 5.09 -5.27
C ILE A 135 6.15 3.60 -5.52
N ILE A 136 7.12 3.20 -6.35
CA ILE A 136 7.47 1.78 -6.50
C ILE A 136 7.86 1.20 -5.15
N LEU A 137 8.73 1.89 -4.40
CA LEU A 137 9.25 1.41 -3.13
C LEU A 137 8.19 1.36 -2.03
N HIS A 138 7.20 2.26 -2.03
CA HIS A 138 6.01 2.19 -1.17
C HIS A 138 5.33 0.81 -1.22
N HIS A 139 5.28 0.19 -2.41
CA HIS A 139 4.60 -1.11 -2.56
C HIS A 139 5.34 -2.27 -1.86
N VAL A 140 6.56 -2.08 -1.32
CA VAL A 140 7.24 -3.08 -0.48
C VAL A 140 6.42 -3.36 0.80
N PRO A 141 6.06 -2.36 1.64
CA PRO A 141 5.13 -2.54 2.75
C PRO A 141 3.81 -3.24 2.39
N GLU A 142 3.25 -3.00 1.21
CA GLU A 142 2.01 -3.66 0.80
C GLU A 142 2.20 -5.14 0.48
N GLY A 143 3.31 -5.48 -0.19
CA GLY A 143 3.73 -6.86 -0.37
C GLY A 143 3.94 -7.57 0.97
N PHE A 144 4.50 -6.86 1.95
CA PHE A 144 4.63 -7.33 3.33
C PHE A 144 3.25 -7.57 3.97
N ALA A 145 2.30 -6.65 3.78
CA ALA A 145 0.97 -6.72 4.35
C ALA A 145 0.14 -7.89 3.82
N LEU A 146 0.09 -8.06 2.49
CA LEU A 146 -0.67 -9.13 1.88
C LEU A 146 -0.08 -10.51 2.23
N SER A 147 1.25 -10.59 2.30
CA SER A 147 1.95 -11.81 2.74
C SER A 147 1.69 -12.12 4.20
N THR A 148 1.71 -11.11 5.06
CA THR A 148 1.36 -11.25 6.49
C THR A 148 -0.05 -11.80 6.64
N ALA A 149 -1.02 -11.25 5.89
CA ALA A 149 -2.39 -11.72 5.96
C ALA A 149 -2.56 -13.16 5.44
N LEU A 150 -1.89 -13.50 4.34
CA LEU A 150 -1.95 -14.85 3.77
C LEU A 150 -1.32 -15.89 4.70
N ILE A 151 -0.16 -15.55 5.31
CA ILE A 151 0.48 -16.39 6.32
C ILE A 151 -0.42 -16.55 7.55
N ALA A 152 -1.06 -15.47 8.01
CA ALA A 152 -1.95 -15.51 9.17
C ALA A 152 -3.18 -16.39 8.95
N GLN A 153 -3.67 -16.47 7.71
CA GLN A 153 -4.78 -17.36 7.33
C GLN A 153 -4.35 -18.81 7.03
N GLY A 154 -3.04 -19.13 7.06
CA GLY A 154 -2.53 -20.47 6.73
C GLY A 154 -2.71 -20.85 5.26
N GLU A 155 -2.81 -19.84 4.39
CA GLU A 155 -3.08 -20.02 2.96
C GLU A 155 -1.81 -20.39 2.17
N ARG A 156 -1.99 -20.92 0.95
CA ARG A 156 -0.87 -21.37 0.11
C ARG A 156 -0.06 -20.17 -0.42
N LEU A 157 1.24 -20.13 -0.13
CA LEU A 157 2.16 -19.05 -0.53
C LEU A 157 2.15 -18.73 -2.04
N TRP A 158 1.92 -19.73 -2.92
CA TRP A 158 1.87 -19.47 -4.37
C TRP A 158 0.69 -18.55 -4.77
N ARG A 159 -0.36 -18.42 -3.94
CA ARG A 159 -1.43 -17.44 -4.17
C ARG A 159 -0.90 -15.99 -4.12
N LEU A 160 0.17 -15.71 -3.36
CA LEU A 160 0.80 -14.38 -3.35
C LEU A 160 1.32 -13.98 -4.72
N PHE A 161 1.94 -14.91 -5.45
CA PHE A 161 2.42 -14.64 -6.80
C PHE A 161 1.27 -14.20 -7.72
N ILE A 162 0.12 -14.87 -7.63
CA ILE A 162 -1.08 -14.53 -8.42
C ILE A 162 -1.57 -13.13 -8.02
N TYR A 163 -1.65 -12.83 -6.72
CA TYR A 163 -2.09 -11.52 -6.27
C TYR A 163 -1.14 -10.39 -6.70
N PHE A 164 0.17 -10.58 -6.53
CA PHE A 164 1.18 -9.61 -6.97
C PHE A 164 1.15 -9.38 -8.47
N PHE A 165 0.92 -10.44 -9.25
CA PHE A 165 0.78 -10.34 -10.70
C PHE A 165 -0.48 -9.56 -11.10
N ILE A 166 -1.63 -9.86 -10.50
CA ILE A 166 -2.88 -9.11 -10.73
C ILE A 166 -2.68 -7.63 -10.35
N PHE A 167 -2.06 -7.38 -9.20
CA PHE A 167 -1.81 -6.04 -8.69
C PHE A 167 -0.94 -5.21 -9.65
N SER A 168 0.13 -5.81 -10.17
CA SER A 168 0.99 -5.23 -11.19
C SER A 168 0.25 -4.90 -12.50
N ILE A 169 -0.66 -5.78 -12.94
CA ILE A 169 -1.50 -5.52 -14.13
C ILE A 169 -2.42 -4.32 -13.88
N PHE A 170 -3.13 -4.30 -12.76
CA PHE A 170 -4.02 -3.19 -12.41
C PHE A 170 -3.26 -1.87 -12.36
N PHE A 171 -2.11 -1.84 -11.68
CA PHE A 171 -1.26 -0.66 -11.62
C PHE A 171 -0.85 -0.15 -13.01
N SER A 172 -0.41 -1.05 -13.89
CA SER A 172 -0.04 -0.71 -15.27
C SER A 172 -1.21 -0.11 -16.06
N ILE A 173 -2.39 -0.72 -15.95
CA ILE A 173 -3.60 -0.27 -16.64
C ILE A 173 -3.99 1.13 -16.19
N PHE A 174 -3.98 1.41 -14.88
CA PHE A 174 -4.38 2.72 -14.37
C PHE A 174 -3.32 3.81 -14.57
N ILE A 175 -2.04 3.47 -14.61
CA ILE A 175 -1.00 4.40 -15.10
C ILE A 175 -1.29 4.77 -16.55
N TRP A 176 -1.56 3.78 -17.39
CA TRP A 176 -1.87 4.02 -18.79
C TRP A 176 -3.08 4.94 -18.93
N PHE A 177 -4.18 4.71 -18.19
CA PHE A 177 -5.32 5.64 -18.16
C PHE A 177 -4.94 7.04 -17.68
N GLY A 178 -4.14 7.15 -16.61
CA GLY A 178 -3.67 8.42 -16.08
C GLY A 178 -2.88 9.25 -17.09
N GLN A 179 -2.14 8.62 -18.00
CA GLN A 179 -1.40 9.32 -19.06
C GLN A 179 -2.30 10.02 -20.09
N TYR A 180 -3.55 9.57 -20.27
CA TYR A 180 -4.50 10.19 -21.20
C TYR A 180 -5.49 11.11 -20.50
N TRP A 181 -5.74 10.90 -19.22
CA TRP A 181 -6.67 11.70 -18.46
C TRP A 181 -5.94 12.88 -17.83
N ALA A 182 -6.12 14.08 -18.38
CA ALA A 182 -5.59 15.30 -17.77
C ALA A 182 -6.34 15.62 -16.47
N LEU A 183 -5.83 15.12 -15.35
CA LEU A 183 -6.42 15.31 -14.03
C LEU A 183 -5.99 16.66 -13.46
N PRO A 184 -6.92 17.55 -13.07
CA PRO A 184 -6.58 18.78 -12.36
C PRO A 184 -5.83 18.48 -11.06
N GLU A 185 -4.92 19.35 -10.64
CA GLU A 185 -4.14 19.18 -9.38
C GLU A 185 -5.04 18.92 -8.16
N LYS A 186 -6.22 19.56 -8.12
CA LYS A 186 -7.24 19.32 -7.09
C LYS A 186 -7.72 17.88 -7.06
N ALA A 187 -7.98 17.30 -8.24
CA ALA A 187 -8.42 15.92 -8.36
C ALA A 187 -7.29 14.95 -7.97
N GLN A 188 -6.05 15.23 -8.37
CA GLN A 188 -4.89 14.43 -7.96
C GLN A 188 -4.71 14.43 -6.44
N GLY A 189 -4.87 15.57 -5.77
CA GLY A 189 -4.85 15.63 -4.30
C GLY A 189 -5.95 14.80 -3.63
N ILE A 190 -7.17 14.81 -4.17
CA ILE A 190 -8.27 13.96 -3.68
C ILE A 190 -7.94 12.48 -3.88
N LEU A 191 -7.44 12.11 -5.05
CA LEU A 191 -7.04 10.73 -5.35
C LEU A 191 -5.95 10.25 -4.38
N MET A 192 -4.90 11.05 -4.18
CA MET A 192 -3.84 10.72 -3.23
C MET A 192 -4.38 10.59 -1.79
N GLY A 193 -5.27 11.50 -1.39
CA GLY A 193 -5.96 11.42 -0.10
C GLY A 193 -6.78 10.13 0.06
N ILE A 194 -7.50 9.70 -0.98
CA ILE A 194 -8.27 8.44 -0.96
C ILE A 194 -7.34 7.26 -0.67
N SER A 195 -6.18 7.20 -1.34
CA SER A 195 -5.20 6.14 -1.12
C SER A 195 -4.64 6.14 0.29
N ILE A 196 -4.28 7.32 0.82
CA ILE A 196 -3.83 7.47 2.22
C ILE A 196 -4.93 7.00 3.18
N GLY A 197 -6.18 7.41 2.98
CA GLY A 197 -7.30 7.04 3.84
C GLY A 197 -7.55 5.52 3.85
N LEU A 198 -7.48 4.86 2.69
CA LEU A 198 -7.63 3.41 2.59
C LEU A 198 -6.51 2.65 3.31
N ILE A 199 -5.25 3.00 3.04
CA ILE A 199 -4.10 2.32 3.66
C ILE A 199 -4.07 2.59 5.16
N ALA A 200 -4.30 3.83 5.60
CA ALA A 200 -4.32 4.19 7.01
C ALA A 200 -5.40 3.41 7.76
N THR A 201 -6.62 3.37 7.21
CA THR A 201 -7.73 2.66 7.84
C THR A 201 -7.44 1.16 7.89
N ALA A 202 -7.03 0.55 6.77
CA ALA A 202 -6.67 -0.87 6.72
C ALA A 202 -5.56 -1.23 7.72
N SER A 203 -4.52 -0.39 7.82
CA SER A 203 -3.40 -0.60 8.75
C SER A 203 -3.87 -0.56 10.20
N ILE A 204 -4.67 0.44 10.55
CA ILE A 204 -5.14 0.62 11.92
C ILE A 204 -6.17 -0.43 12.29
N SER A 205 -7.23 -0.61 11.50
CA SER A 205 -8.31 -1.55 11.81
C SER A 205 -7.84 -2.99 11.74
N GLU A 206 -7.20 -3.38 10.65
CA GLU A 206 -6.97 -4.80 10.33
C GLU A 206 -5.73 -5.36 11.03
N PHE A 207 -4.65 -4.58 11.11
CA PHE A 207 -3.38 -5.06 11.62
C PHE A 207 -3.12 -4.68 13.08
N ILE A 208 -3.60 -3.53 13.54
CA ILE A 208 -3.32 -3.02 14.90
C ILE A 208 -4.48 -3.31 15.85
N LEU A 209 -5.68 -2.79 15.57
CA LEU A 209 -6.81 -2.83 16.49
C LEU A 209 -7.30 -4.25 16.76
N HIS A 210 -7.34 -5.11 15.75
CA HIS A 210 -7.73 -6.53 15.93
C HIS A 210 -6.80 -7.28 16.90
N GLN A 211 -5.53 -6.89 16.99
CA GLN A 211 -4.54 -7.61 17.80
C GLN A 211 -4.50 -7.15 19.27
N LEU A 212 -5.02 -5.97 19.58
CA LEU A 212 -5.05 -5.40 20.95
C LEU A 212 -5.61 -6.35 22.02
N LYS A 213 -6.56 -7.21 21.63
CA LYS A 213 -7.23 -8.15 22.54
C LYS A 213 -6.44 -9.44 22.79
N TYR A 214 -5.44 -9.74 21.97
CA TYR A 214 -4.80 -11.06 21.93
C TYR A 214 -3.33 -11.05 22.32
N VAL A 215 -2.70 -9.87 22.38
CA VAL A 215 -1.29 -9.74 22.77
C VAL A 215 -1.14 -9.02 24.11
N SER A 216 -0.05 -9.31 24.83
CA SER A 216 0.32 -8.53 26.01
C SER A 216 0.68 -7.09 25.62
N PHE A 217 0.45 -6.15 26.54
CA PHE A 217 0.79 -4.74 26.34
C PHE A 217 2.28 -4.54 25.95
N LYS A 218 3.20 -5.30 26.55
CA LYS A 218 4.63 -5.23 26.21
C LYS A 218 4.90 -5.70 24.77
N SER A 219 4.34 -6.84 24.38
CA SER A 219 4.48 -7.38 23.02
C SER A 219 3.87 -6.43 21.98
N PHE A 220 2.73 -5.82 22.30
CA PHE A 220 2.06 -4.84 21.44
C PHE A 220 3.00 -3.70 21.03
N PHE A 221 3.58 -3.00 22.01
CA PHE A 221 4.50 -1.90 21.74
C PHE A 221 5.80 -2.36 21.09
N MET A 222 6.35 -3.51 21.50
CA MET A 222 7.56 -4.07 20.88
C MET A 222 7.40 -4.26 19.36
N TYR A 223 6.33 -4.93 18.93
CA TYR A 223 6.13 -5.19 17.50
C TYR A 223 5.77 -3.92 16.72
N LEU A 224 4.96 -3.02 17.29
CA LEU A 224 4.66 -1.74 16.65
C LEU A 224 5.89 -0.86 16.46
N ILE A 225 6.72 -0.72 17.49
CA ILE A 225 7.96 0.07 17.42
C ILE A 225 8.91 -0.58 16.42
N LEU A 226 9.03 -1.91 16.41
CA LEU A 226 9.87 -2.59 15.43
C LEU A 226 9.39 -2.36 13.99
N GLY A 227 8.07 -2.38 13.75
CA GLY A 227 7.49 -2.03 12.45
C GLY A 227 7.75 -0.57 12.06
N TYR A 228 7.59 0.36 13.00
CA TYR A 228 7.92 1.77 12.79
C TYR A 228 9.41 1.96 12.45
N LEU A 229 10.32 1.30 13.17
CA LEU A 229 11.76 1.33 12.88
C LEU A 229 12.08 0.77 11.49
N LEU A 230 11.39 -0.29 11.07
CA LEU A 230 11.51 -0.80 9.70
C LEU A 230 11.08 0.25 8.67
N SER A 231 10.00 1.00 8.96
CA SER A 231 9.56 2.14 8.13
C SER A 231 10.62 3.22 8.03
N TYR A 232 11.25 3.56 9.15
CA TYR A 232 12.28 4.58 9.21
C TYR A 232 13.52 4.19 8.39
N ILE A 233 13.99 2.94 8.54
CA ILE A 233 15.08 2.41 7.72
C ILE A 233 14.70 2.47 6.23
N PHE A 234 13.48 2.05 5.91
CA PHE A 234 13.01 2.06 4.53
C PHE A 234 12.96 3.48 3.94
N HIS A 235 12.41 4.44 4.68
CA HIS A 235 12.37 5.85 4.27
C HIS A 235 13.77 6.40 4.00
N THR A 236 14.76 6.13 4.88
CA THR A 236 16.15 6.57 4.67
C THR A 236 16.87 5.91 3.49
N LEU A 237 16.35 4.80 2.95
CA LEU A 237 16.89 4.15 1.74
C LEU A 237 16.28 4.72 0.46
N VAL A 238 15.14 5.41 0.57
CA VAL A 238 14.37 5.97 -0.56
C VAL A 238 14.74 7.42 -0.83
N GLU A 239 15.08 8.20 0.21
CA GLU A 239 15.61 9.58 0.12
C GLU A 239 17.11 9.62 -0.23
#